data_AF-A0A9X2A6Y7-F1
#
_entry.id   AF-A0A9X2A6Y7-F1
#
_cell.length_a   1.000
_cell.length_b   1.000
_cell.length_c   1.000
_cell.angle_alpha   90.00
_cell.angle_beta   90.00
_cell.angle_gamma   90.00
#
_symmetry.space_group_name_H-M   'P 1'
#
loop_
_entity.id
_entity.type
_entity.pdbx_description
1 polymer ?
#
loop_
_entity_poly.entity_id
_entity_poly.type
_entity_poly.pdbx_seq_one_letter_code
_entity_poly.pdbx_strand_id
1 'polypeptide(L)'
;MEKYNYDYAVGKPSANIQVINEGTEYEHRIGNYIFEKGEVHIYADPKIITFSMLFKGRHYNQTVSDFKKEFTDLGLKRMAGKFGRRTLEKVLIWDKKIKD
;
A
#
# COMPACT_ATOMS: atom_id res chain seq x y z
N MET A 1 -26.37 5.30 -9.50
CA MET A 1 -25.00 5.75 -9.21
C MET A 1 -24.74 5.40 -7.75
N GLU A 2 -24.11 4.26 -7.49
CA GLU A 2 -23.85 3.80 -6.12
C GLU A 2 -22.85 4.74 -5.45
N LYS A 3 -23.29 5.40 -4.38
CA LYS A 3 -22.41 6.20 -3.52
C LYS A 3 -21.44 5.25 -2.84
N TYR A 4 -20.17 5.32 -3.23
CA TYR A 4 -19.07 4.72 -2.48
C TYR A 4 -19.12 5.25 -1.04
N ASN A 5 -19.48 4.39 -0.10
CA ASN A 5 -19.64 4.75 1.29
C ASN A 5 -18.25 4.87 1.94
N TYR A 6 -17.76 6.10 2.08
CA TYR A 6 -16.46 6.40 2.70
C TYR A 6 -16.38 5.97 4.17
N ASP A 7 -17.52 5.69 4.81
CA ASP A 7 -17.62 5.32 6.22
C ASP A 7 -17.61 3.79 6.45
N TYR A 8 -17.20 3.00 5.45
CA TYR A 8 -17.00 1.56 5.66
C TYR A 8 -15.75 1.34 6.53
N ALA A 9 -15.96 1.28 7.84
CA ALA A 9 -14.95 0.90 8.82
C ALA A 9 -14.54 -0.56 8.60
N VAL A 10 -13.63 -0.80 7.66
CA VAL A 10 -12.88 -2.05 7.61
C VAL A 10 -12.19 -2.19 8.96
N GLY A 11 -12.28 -3.37 9.58
CA GLY A 11 -11.74 -3.65 10.92
C GLY A 11 -10.23 -3.37 11.04
N LYS A 12 -9.64 -3.77 12.18
CA LYS A 12 -8.18 -3.60 12.46
C LYS A 12 -7.35 -3.76 11.19
N PRO A 13 -6.40 -2.84 10.88
CA PRO A 13 -5.66 -2.89 9.64
C PRO A 13 -5.13 -4.28 9.37
N SER A 14 -5.50 -4.82 8.23
CA SER A 14 -5.22 -6.20 7.87
C SER A 14 -4.36 -6.21 6.62
N ALA A 15 -3.56 -7.25 6.48
CA ALA A 15 -2.80 -7.45 5.27
C ALA A 15 -2.67 -8.92 4.95
N ASN A 16 -3.02 -9.24 3.72
CA ASN A 16 -2.78 -10.52 3.10
C ASN A 16 -1.53 -10.39 2.24
N ILE A 17 -0.53 -11.22 2.51
CA ILE A 17 0.70 -11.30 1.71
C ILE A 17 0.82 -12.75 1.27
N GLN A 18 1.01 -12.94 -0.03
CA GLN A 18 1.25 -14.22 -0.67
C GLN A 18 2.69 -14.24 -1.15
N VAL A 19 3.36 -15.37 -0.92
CA VAL A 19 4.66 -15.64 -1.51
C VAL A 19 4.41 -16.38 -2.81
N ILE A 20 4.93 -15.85 -3.91
CA ILE A 20 4.89 -16.47 -5.23
C ILE A 20 6.31 -16.93 -5.58
N ASN A 21 6.42 -18.21 -5.88
CA ASN A 21 7.62 -18.82 -6.44
C ASN A 21 7.23 -19.41 -7.80
N GLU A 22 7.71 -18.80 -8.89
CA GLU A 22 7.37 -19.20 -10.27
C GLU A 22 8.25 -20.36 -10.79
N GLY A 23 8.85 -21.16 -9.89
CA GLY A 23 9.77 -22.23 -10.26
C GLY A 23 11.16 -21.72 -10.66
N THR A 24 11.51 -20.51 -10.22
CA THR A 24 12.85 -19.93 -10.36
C THR A 24 13.54 -19.84 -9.00
N GLU A 25 14.80 -19.41 -8.96
CA GLU A 25 15.49 -19.10 -7.70
C GLU A 25 14.95 -17.85 -6.98
N TYR A 26 14.02 -17.12 -7.62
CA TYR A 26 13.47 -15.87 -7.12
C TYR A 26 12.06 -16.08 -6.55
N GLU A 27 11.89 -15.65 -5.31
CA GLU A 27 10.59 -15.54 -4.64
C GLU A 27 10.19 -14.08 -4.55
N HIS A 28 8.99 -13.76 -5.03
CA HIS A 28 8.41 -12.44 -4.85
C HIS A 28 7.14 -12.52 -4.01
N ARG A 29 6.80 -11.42 -3.35
CA ARG A 29 5.65 -11.29 -2.46
C ARG A 29 4.69 -10.30 -3.04
N ILE A 30 3.43 -10.69 -3.14
CA ILE A 30 2.34 -9.77 -3.49
C ILE A 30 1.35 -9.71 -2.35
N GLY A 31 0.69 -8.59 -2.16
CA GLY A 31 -0.29 -8.49 -1.10
C GLY A 31 -1.05 -7.19 -1.09
N ASN A 32 -2.10 -7.16 -0.29
CA ASN A 32 -2.89 -5.96 -0.07
C ASN A 32 -2.92 -5.65 1.42
N TYR A 33 -2.64 -4.38 1.75
CA TYR A 33 -2.85 -3.82 3.08
C TYR A 33 -4.12 -2.96 3.05
N ILE A 34 -5.12 -3.36 3.82
CA ILE A 34 -6.42 -2.72 3.89
C ILE A 34 -6.53 -1.96 5.20
N PHE A 35 -6.99 -0.72 5.12
CA PHE A 35 -7.25 0.14 6.28
C PHE A 35 -8.47 1.01 6.00
N GLU A 36 -8.99 1.67 7.04
CA GLU A 36 -10.26 2.43 7.02
C GLU A 36 -10.45 3.34 5.79
N LYS A 37 -9.37 3.94 5.27
CA LYS A 37 -9.41 4.96 4.22
C LYS A 37 -8.90 4.49 2.86
N GLY A 38 -8.61 3.19 2.70
CA GLY A 38 -8.24 2.63 1.41
C GLY A 38 -7.44 1.34 1.48
N GLU A 39 -6.86 1.00 0.33
CA GLU A 39 -6.09 -0.21 0.11
C GLU A 39 -4.73 0.15 -0.50
N VAL A 40 -3.67 -0.48 0.01
CA VAL A 40 -2.31 -0.39 -0.53
C VAL A 40 -1.95 -1.75 -1.09
N HIS A 41 -1.68 -1.81 -2.39
CA HIS A 41 -1.10 -2.99 -3.01
C HIS A 41 0.41 -2.99 -2.75
N ILE A 42 0.94 -4.17 -2.48
CA ILE A 42 2.31 -4.45 -2.14
C ILE A 42 2.85 -5.40 -3.20
N TYR A 43 3.97 -5.03 -3.80
CA TYR A 43 4.81 -5.93 -4.58
C TYR A 43 6.21 -5.87 -3.97
N ALA A 44 6.79 -7.01 -3.63
CA ALA A 44 8.11 -7.07 -3.01
C ALA A 44 8.94 -8.23 -3.60
N ASP A 45 10.01 -7.86 -4.26
CA ASP A 45 11.08 -8.72 -4.74
C ASP A 45 12.28 -8.62 -3.78
N PRO A 46 13.27 -9.52 -3.76
CA PRO A 46 14.36 -9.49 -2.77
C PRO A 46 15.12 -8.16 -2.67
N LYS A 47 15.17 -7.39 -3.76
CA LYS A 47 15.89 -6.10 -3.82
C LYS A 47 15.00 -4.87 -3.94
N ILE A 48 13.71 -5.04 -4.22
CA ILE A 48 12.81 -3.95 -4.59
C ILE A 48 11.45 -4.15 -3.94
N ILE A 49 10.88 -3.09 -3.36
CA ILE A 49 9.50 -3.07 -2.92
C ILE A 49 8.78 -1.92 -3.59
N THR A 50 7.58 -2.18 -4.10
CA THR A 50 6.65 -1.18 -4.61
C THR A 50 5.36 -1.21 -3.81
N PHE A 51 4.93 -0.04 -3.37
CA PHE A 51 3.60 0.20 -2.82
C PHE A 51 2.79 1.02 -3.82
N SER A 52 1.56 0.63 -4.07
CA SER A 52 0.64 1.40 -4.89
C SER A 52 -0.72 1.58 -4.21
N MET A 53 -1.34 2.73 -4.44
CA MET A 53 -2.65 3.08 -3.88
C MET A 53 -3.43 3.89 -4.91
N LEU A 54 -4.68 3.51 -5.16
CA LEU A 54 -5.64 4.31 -5.92
C LEU A 54 -6.49 5.12 -4.94
N PHE A 55 -6.47 6.45 -5.08
CA PHE A 55 -7.31 7.31 -4.26
C PHE A 55 -7.82 8.51 -5.06
N LYS A 56 -9.14 8.73 -5.05
CA LYS A 56 -9.82 9.79 -5.82
C LYS A 56 -9.42 9.81 -7.31
N GLY A 57 -9.35 8.63 -7.94
CA GLY A 57 -8.97 8.48 -9.35
C GLY A 57 -7.50 8.74 -9.67
N ARG A 58 -6.63 8.90 -8.67
CA ARG A 58 -5.19 9.10 -8.84
C ARG A 58 -4.40 7.93 -8.30
N HIS A 59 -3.41 7.50 -9.08
CA HIS A 59 -2.44 6.47 -8.66
C HIS A 59 -1.30 7.12 -7.89
N TYR A 60 -1.03 6.61 -6.70
CA TYR A 60 0.14 6.95 -5.91
C TYR A 60 1.01 5.72 -5.83
N ASN A 61 2.28 5.88 -6.19
CA ASN A 61 3.25 4.79 -6.17
C ASN A 61 4.48 5.22 -5.37
N GLN A 62 5.04 4.28 -4.61
CA GLN A 62 6.34 4.44 -3.98
C GLN A 62 7.13 3.15 -4.16
N THR A 63 8.27 3.25 -4.83
CA THR A 63 9.26 2.17 -4.92
C THR A 63 10.43 2.47 -4.00
N VAL A 64 10.93 1.43 -3.32
CA VAL A 64 12.13 1.46 -2.49
C VAL A 64 13.02 0.30 -2.95
N SER A 65 14.31 0.56 -3.15
CA SER A 65 15.28 -0.40 -3.70
C SER A 65 16.52 -0.56 -2.80
N ASP A 66 17.46 -1.40 -3.24
CA ASP A 66 18.83 -1.53 -2.72
C ASP A 66 18.90 -2.06 -1.28
N PHE A 67 18.02 -3.00 -0.98
CA PHE A 67 17.98 -3.62 0.32
C PHE A 67 19.05 -4.70 0.48
N LYS A 68 19.75 -4.67 1.62
CA LYS A 68 20.74 -5.69 2.00
C LYS A 68 20.11 -6.96 2.58
N LYS A 69 18.82 -6.93 2.91
CA LYS A 69 18.09 -8.01 3.57
C LYS A 69 16.66 -8.09 3.05
N GLU A 70 16.13 -9.30 3.01
CA GLU A 70 14.71 -9.53 2.70
C GLU A 70 13.80 -8.93 3.76
N PHE A 71 12.59 -8.58 3.34
CA PHE A 71 11.56 -8.06 4.22
C PHE A 71 10.71 -9.17 4.80
N THR A 72 10.47 -9.06 6.09
CA THR A 72 9.42 -9.85 6.74
C THR A 72 8.06 -9.29 6.35
N ASP A 73 7.04 -10.14 6.34
CA ASP A 73 5.65 -9.74 6.13
C ASP A 73 5.25 -8.61 7.08
N LEU A 74 5.65 -8.67 8.35
CA LEU A 74 5.37 -7.61 9.31
C LEU A 74 6.03 -6.27 8.91
N GLY A 75 7.26 -6.32 8.37
CA GLY A 75 7.95 -5.14 7.83
C GLY A 75 7.19 -4.54 6.65
N LEU A 76 6.78 -5.36 5.69
CA LEU A 76 5.96 -4.94 4.55
C LEU A 76 4.65 -4.29 4.99
N LYS A 77 3.94 -4.90 5.95
CA LYS A 77 2.70 -4.37 6.52
C LYS A 77 2.87 -2.98 7.14
N ARG A 78 3.93 -2.80 7.93
CA ARG A 78 4.25 -1.50 8.56
C ARG A 78 4.58 -0.44 7.52
N MET A 79 5.33 -0.80 6.48
CA MET A 79 5.70 0.11 5.40
C MET A 79 4.50 0.50 4.55
N ALA A 80 3.64 -0.46 4.19
CA ALA A 80 2.40 -0.21 3.46
C ALA A 80 1.46 0.72 4.23
N GLY A 81 1.24 0.49 5.52
CA GLY A 81 0.42 1.38 6.35
C GLY A 81 1.01 2.79 6.49
N LYS A 82 2.34 2.91 6.60
CA LYS A 82 3.03 4.21 6.62
C LYS A 82 2.89 4.95 5.29
N PHE A 83 3.01 4.24 4.17
CA PHE A 83 2.79 4.78 2.83
C PHE A 83 1.36 5.29 2.68
N GLY A 84 0.35 4.44 2.94
CA GLY A 84 -1.07 4.81 2.80
C GLY A 84 -1.45 6.04 3.64
N ARG A 85 -1.01 6.09 4.90
CA ARG A 85 -1.26 7.25 5.78
C ARG A 85 -0.65 8.54 5.23
N ARG A 86 0.63 8.51 4.84
CA ARG A 86 1.33 9.69 4.32
C ARG A 86 0.74 10.18 3.00
N THR A 87 0.32 9.25 2.14
CA THR A 87 -0.36 9.58 0.88
C THR A 87 -1.65 10.33 1.16
N LEU A 88 -2.49 9.82 2.06
CA LEU A 88 -3.73 10.49 2.44
C LEU A 88 -3.51 11.86 3.09
N GLU A 89 -2.57 11.97 4.03
CA GLU A 89 -2.22 13.24 4.67
C GLU A 89 -1.86 14.30 3.63
N LYS A 90 -1.00 13.95 2.66
CA LYS A 90 -0.62 14.86 1.58
C LYS A 90 -1.82 15.26 0.73
N VAL A 91 -2.63 14.30 0.28
CA VAL A 91 -3.76 14.58 -0.60
C VAL A 91 -4.82 15.44 0.08
N LEU A 92 -5.17 15.13 1.33
CA LEU A 92 -6.19 15.88 2.08
C LEU A 92 -5.74 17.30 2.40
N ILE A 93 -4.44 17.52 2.68
CA ILE A 93 -3.89 18.88 2.85
C ILE A 93 -3.97 19.67 1.53
N TRP A 94 -3.61 19.05 0.41
CA TRP A 94 -3.69 19.67 -0.91
C TRP A 94 -5.12 20.06 -1.28
N ASP A 95 -6.09 19.18 -1.05
CA ASP A 95 -7.50 19.45 -1.31
C ASP A 95 -8.05 20.61 -0.46
N LYS A 96 -7.56 20.77 0.78
CA LYS A 96 -7.94 21.89 1.65
C LYS A 96 -7.44 23.22 1.09
N LYS A 97 -6.17 23.28 0.66
CA LYS A 97 -5.55 24.50 0.11
C LYS A 97 -6.19 25.01 -1.18
N ILE A 98 -6.83 24.15 -1.97
CA ILE A 98 -7.48 24.54 -3.23
C ILE A 98 -8.89 25.14 -2.99
N LYS A 99 -9.49 24.86 -1.83
CA LYS A 99 -10.86 25.30 -1.49
C LYS A 99 -10.92 26.58 -0.66
N ASP A 100 -9.78 27.03 -0.15
CA ASP A 100 -9.60 28.31 0.55
C ASP A 100 -9.11 29.38 -0.45
#